data_AF-A0A957U235-F1
#
_entry.id   AF-A0A957U235-F1
#
_cell.length_a   1.000
_cell.length_b   1.000
_cell.length_c   1.000
_cell.angle_alpha   90.00
_cell.angle_beta   90.00
_cell.angle_gamma   90.00
#
_symmetry.space_group_name_H-M   'P 1'
#
loop_
_entity.id
_entity.type
_entity.pdbx_description
1 polymer ?
#
loop_
_entity_poly.entity_id
_entity_poly.type
_entity_poly.pdbx_seq_one_letter_code
_entity_poly.pdbx_strand_id
1 'polypeptide(L)'
;HATAYNAVAAPEAMARVARALGATSAAGGLFDLATSLGAPTTLKELGMPEEGLDKAADIAVANPYPNPCPLQRDAIRKLLDDAYHGVRPRD
;
A
#
# COMPACT_ATOMS: atom_id res chain seq x y z
N HIS A 1 0.97 -1.52 -1.01
CA HIS A 1 0.33 -1.27 0.30
C HIS A 1 -1.07 -0.64 0.21
N ALA A 2 -1.28 0.48 -0.51
CA ALA A 2 -2.63 1.05 -0.69
C ALA A 2 -3.67 0.07 -1.27
N THR A 3 -3.25 -0.78 -2.22
CA THR A 3 -4.08 -1.87 -2.75
C THR A 3 -4.56 -2.83 -1.64
N ALA A 4 -3.67 -3.22 -0.72
CA ALA A 4 -4.02 -4.10 0.41
C ALA A 4 -4.97 -3.42 1.39
N TYR A 5 -4.74 -2.13 1.71
CA TYR A 5 -5.62 -1.35 2.57
C TYR A 5 -7.07 -1.31 2.06
N ASN A 6 -7.23 -1.22 0.74
CA ASN A 6 -8.52 -1.16 0.09
C ASN A 6 -9.11 -2.53 -0.27
N ALA A 7 -8.41 -3.63 0.01
CA ALA A 7 -8.77 -4.95 -0.53
C ALA A 7 -10.15 -5.44 -0.07
N VAL A 8 -10.44 -5.32 1.22
CA VAL A 8 -11.73 -5.72 1.82
C VAL A 8 -12.89 -4.87 1.30
N ALA A 9 -12.64 -3.59 1.02
CA ALA A 9 -13.66 -2.66 0.52
C ALA A 9 -13.89 -2.75 -0.99
N ALA A 10 -13.00 -3.42 -1.74
CA ALA A 10 -13.07 -3.51 -3.19
C ALA A 10 -12.71 -4.92 -3.73
N PRO A 11 -13.36 -6.00 -3.25
CA PRO A 11 -12.96 -7.38 -3.54
C PRO A 11 -13.03 -7.75 -5.03
N GLU A 12 -14.03 -7.25 -5.77
CA GLU A 12 -14.16 -7.48 -7.21
C GLU A 12 -13.01 -6.84 -8.00
N ALA A 13 -12.60 -5.63 -7.60
CA ALA A 13 -11.46 -4.96 -8.21
C ALA A 13 -10.16 -5.72 -7.92
N MET A 14 -9.97 -6.20 -6.69
CA MET A 14 -8.82 -7.03 -6.33
C MET A 14 -8.76 -8.30 -7.17
N ALA A 15 -9.88 -9.02 -7.33
CA ALA A 15 -9.93 -10.23 -8.16
C ALA A 15 -9.55 -9.96 -9.62
N ARG A 16 -9.98 -8.83 -10.18
CA ARG A 16 -9.62 -8.42 -11.55
C ARG A 16 -8.12 -8.12 -11.69
N VAL A 17 -7.54 -7.40 -10.73
CA VAL A 17 -6.10 -7.07 -10.73
C VAL A 17 -5.27 -8.34 -10.55
N ALA A 18 -5.60 -9.19 -9.57
CA ALA A 18 -4.91 -10.45 -9.31
C ALA A 18 -4.90 -11.35 -10.55
N ARG A 19 -6.06 -11.50 -11.23
CA ARG A 19 -6.15 -12.24 -12.49
C ARG A 19 -5.27 -11.65 -13.59
N ALA A 20 -5.28 -10.33 -13.76
CA ALA A 20 -4.46 -9.66 -14.78
C ALA A 20 -2.95 -9.85 -14.56
N LEU A 21 -2.53 -9.97 -13.30
CA LEU A 21 -1.15 -10.22 -12.89
C LEU A 21 -0.79 -11.71 -12.87
N GLY A 22 -1.75 -12.62 -13.06
CA GLY A 22 -1.53 -14.06 -12.87
C GLY A 22 -1.19 -14.43 -11.42
N ALA A 23 -1.65 -13.65 -10.45
CA ALA A 23 -1.35 -13.79 -9.03
C ALA A 23 -2.60 -14.19 -8.23
N THR A 24 -2.39 -14.73 -7.02
CA THR A 24 -3.46 -15.03 -6.06
C THR A 24 -3.86 -13.81 -5.21
N SER A 25 -3.02 -12.79 -5.18
CA SER A 25 -3.21 -11.55 -4.42
C SER A 25 -2.93 -10.35 -5.32
N ALA A 26 -3.78 -9.33 -5.25
CA ALA A 26 -3.61 -8.12 -6.05
C ALA A 26 -2.43 -7.30 -5.52
N ALA A 27 -2.38 -7.06 -4.20
CA ALA A 27 -1.34 -6.24 -3.60
C ALA A 27 0.01 -6.97 -3.58
N GLY A 28 0.01 -8.28 -3.28
CA GLY A 28 1.21 -9.11 -3.36
C GLY A 28 1.73 -9.23 -4.79
N GLY A 29 0.85 -9.46 -5.78
CA GLY A 29 1.24 -9.53 -7.18
C GLY A 29 1.86 -8.23 -7.72
N LEU A 30 1.33 -7.07 -7.33
CA LEU A 30 1.93 -5.77 -7.69
C LEU A 30 3.33 -5.60 -7.07
N PHE A 31 3.52 -6.03 -5.83
CA PHE A 31 4.82 -5.98 -5.16
C PHE A 31 5.84 -6.89 -5.85
N ASP A 32 5.45 -8.12 -6.18
CA ASP A 32 6.33 -9.09 -6.85
C ASP A 32 6.71 -8.60 -8.26
N LEU A 33 5.76 -8.02 -8.99
CA LEU A 33 6.02 -7.42 -10.30
C LEU A 33 7.02 -6.26 -10.19
N ALA A 34 6.81 -5.32 -9.26
CA ALA A 34 7.74 -4.21 -9.02
C ALA A 34 9.16 -4.72 -8.72
N THR A 35 9.26 -5.74 -7.87
CA THR A 35 10.53 -6.40 -7.52
C THR A 35 11.20 -7.00 -8.75
N SER A 36 10.46 -7.73 -9.60
CA SER A 36 11.00 -8.36 -10.82
C SER A 36 11.51 -7.36 -11.86
N LEU A 37 10.97 -6.13 -11.84
CA LEU A 37 11.36 -5.04 -12.72
C LEU A 37 12.53 -4.20 -12.15
N GLY A 38 13.01 -4.53 -10.95
CA GLY A 38 14.05 -3.77 -10.26
C GLY A 38 13.58 -2.38 -9.81
N ALA A 39 12.27 -2.17 -9.66
CA ALA A 39 11.74 -0.94 -9.09
C ALA A 39 12.01 -0.89 -7.57
N PRO A 40 12.24 0.29 -6.98
CA PRO A 40 12.34 0.43 -5.53
C PRO A 40 11.04 -0.03 -4.87
N THR A 41 11.16 -0.79 -3.79
CA THR A 41 10.01 -1.35 -3.06
C THR A 41 9.87 -0.78 -1.66
N THR A 42 10.76 0.13 -1.28
CA THR A 42 10.75 0.80 0.02
C THR A 42 10.66 2.32 -0.14
N LEU A 43 9.96 2.99 0.78
CA LEU A 43 10.03 4.45 0.87
C LEU A 43 11.43 4.92 1.30
N LYS A 44 12.16 4.07 2.04
CA LYS A 44 13.54 4.34 2.47
C LYS A 44 14.49 4.54 1.27
N GLU A 45 14.41 3.69 0.25
CA GLU A 45 15.18 3.83 -1.00
C GLU A 45 14.84 5.11 -1.76
N LEU A 46 13.63 5.63 -1.57
CA LEU A 46 13.17 6.90 -2.15
C LEU A 46 13.56 8.12 -1.29
N GLY A 47 14.27 7.93 -0.18
CA GLY A 47 14.75 9.00 0.70
C GLY A 47 13.72 9.49 1.72
N MET A 48 12.64 8.74 1.97
CA MET A 48 11.72 9.06 3.06
C MET A 48 12.45 8.94 4.41
N PRO A 49 12.35 9.93 5.32
CA PRO A 49 12.81 9.79 6.69
C PRO A 49 11.83 8.95 7.53
N GLU A 50 12.34 8.07 8.38
CA GLU A 50 11.52 7.21 9.25
C GLU A 50 10.73 8.04 10.28
N GLU A 51 11.37 9.08 10.82
CA GLU A 51 10.72 10.04 11.72
C GLU A 51 9.61 10.86 11.03
N GLY A 52 9.56 10.85 9.70
CA GLY A 52 8.53 11.53 8.92
C GLY A 52 7.21 10.75 8.80
N LEU A 53 7.17 9.47 9.19
CA LEU A 53 6.01 8.61 8.95
C LEU A 53 4.76 9.05 9.72
N ASP A 54 4.91 9.53 10.95
CA ASP A 54 3.79 10.05 11.75
C ASP A 54 3.19 11.30 11.12
N LYS A 55 4.04 12.24 10.74
CA LYS A 55 3.62 13.46 10.04
C LYS A 55 2.92 13.15 8.71
N ALA A 56 3.44 12.19 7.96
CA ALA A 56 2.84 11.77 6.70
C ALA A 56 1.44 11.15 6.90
N ALA A 57 1.26 10.34 7.95
CA ALA A 57 -0.05 9.78 8.30
C ALA A 57 -1.06 10.88 8.67
N ASP A 58 -0.65 11.87 9.46
CA ASP A 58 -1.50 12.98 9.87
C ASP A 58 -1.93 13.82 8.64
N ILE A 59 -1.00 14.12 7.73
CA ILE A 59 -1.31 14.85 6.48
C ILE A 59 -2.28 14.06 5.61
N ALA A 60 -2.08 12.75 5.48
CA ALA A 60 -2.91 11.90 4.63
C ALA A 60 -4.37 11.83 5.09
N VAL A 61 -4.62 11.88 6.40
CA VAL A 61 -6.01 11.88 6.94
C VAL A 61 -6.61 13.27 7.08
N ALA A 62 -5.80 14.33 7.09
CA ALA A 62 -6.27 15.71 7.21
C ALA A 62 -7.05 16.21 5.99
N ASN A 63 -6.87 15.58 4.82
CA ASN A 63 -7.60 15.91 3.59
C ASN A 63 -8.40 14.68 3.10
N PRO A 64 -9.58 14.41 3.69
CA PRO A 64 -10.40 13.29 3.28
C PRO A 64 -10.82 13.43 1.81
N TYR A 65 -10.56 12.38 1.04
CA TYR A 65 -11.05 12.22 -0.31
C TYR A 65 -11.89 10.93 -0.39
N PRO A 66 -12.77 10.78 -1.40
CA PRO A 66 -13.51 9.54 -1.58
C PRO A 66 -12.55 8.34 -1.76
N ASN A 67 -12.52 7.44 -0.77
CA ASN A 67 -11.76 6.19 -0.80
C ASN A 67 -12.69 5.03 -0.40
N PRO A 68 -12.65 3.85 -1.06
CA PRO A 68 -13.55 2.74 -0.76
C PRO A 68 -13.50 2.30 0.71
N CYS A 69 -12.31 2.35 1.32
CA CYS A 69 -12.11 2.12 2.74
C CYS A 69 -11.93 3.48 3.45
N PRO A 70 -12.68 3.81 4.52
CA PRO A 70 -12.48 5.05 5.26
C PRO A 70 -11.02 5.22 5.69
N LEU A 71 -10.47 6.42 5.53
CA LEU A 71 -9.10 6.72 5.94
C LEU A 71 -9.02 6.82 7.46
N GLN A 72 -8.20 5.97 8.07
CA GLN A 72 -7.95 5.96 9.51
C GLN A 72 -6.47 6.17 9.79
N ARG A 73 -6.14 7.12 10.67
CA ARG A 73 -4.76 7.58 10.89
C ARG A 73 -3.81 6.45 11.23
N ASP A 74 -4.18 5.57 12.16
CA ASP A 74 -3.31 4.46 12.59
C ASP A 74 -3.15 3.40 11.50
N ALA A 75 -4.21 3.12 10.74
CA ALA A 75 -4.15 2.18 9.64
C ALA A 75 -3.30 2.71 8.47
N ILE A 76 -3.37 4.03 8.20
CA ILE A 76 -2.48 4.70 7.24
C ILE A 76 -1.04 4.74 7.75
N ARG A 77 -0.81 5.01 9.04
CA ARG A 77 0.53 4.97 9.64
C ARG A 77 1.16 3.59 9.52
N LYS A 78 0.39 2.52 9.76
CA LYS A 78 0.85 1.14 9.54
C LYS A 78 1.15 0.86 8.06
N LEU A 79 0.27 1.30 7.15
CA LEU A 79 0.51 1.17 5.72
C LEU A 79 1.83 1.83 5.30
N LEU A 80 2.11 3.03 5.83
CA LEU A 80 3.35 3.77 5.57
C LEU A 80 4.56 3.06 6.17
N ASP A 81 4.41 2.45 7.35
CA ASP A 81 5.45 1.62 7.99
C ASP A 81 5.84 0.42 7.13
N ASP A 82 4.82 -0.34 6.69
CA ASP A 82 5.01 -1.51 5.85
C ASP A 82 5.69 -1.10 4.52
N ALA A 83 5.30 0.05 3.95
CA ALA A 83 5.91 0.62 2.75
C ALA A 83 7.33 1.14 2.99
N TYR A 84 7.63 1.66 4.17
CA TYR A 84 8.97 2.10 4.55
C TYR A 84 9.95 0.92 4.62
N HIS A 85 9.50 -0.21 5.19
CA HIS A 85 10.31 -1.40 5.35
C HIS A 85 10.25 -2.40 4.19
N GLY A 86 9.44 -2.15 3.16
CA GLY A 86 9.28 -3.07 2.02
C GLY A 86 8.61 -4.39 2.39
N VAL A 87 7.69 -4.37 3.36
CA VAL A 87 6.98 -5.56 3.80
C VAL A 87 6.04 -6.00 2.67
N ARG A 88 6.32 -7.13 2.02
CA ARG A 88 5.43 -7.67 0.98
C ARG A 88 3.97 -7.72 1.48
N PRO A 89 3.03 -7.01 0.85
CA PRO A 89 1.63 -7.02 1.27
C PRO A 89 1.02 -8.42 1.22
N ARG A 90 0.09 -8.66 2.15
CA ARG A 90 -0.75 -9.85 2.19
C ARG A 90 -2.21 -9.38 2.15
N ASP A 91 -3.05 -10.14 1.45
CA ASP A 91 -4.50 -9.93 1.42
C ASP A 91 -5.16 -10.81 2.50
#